data_AF-A0A1Y0F6L2-F1
#
_entry.id   AF-A0A1Y0F6L2-F1
#
_cell.length_a   1.000
_cell.length_b   1.000
_cell.length_c   1.000
_cell.angle_alpha   90.00
_cell.angle_beta   90.00
_cell.angle_gamma   90.00
#
_symmetry.space_group_name_H-M   'P 1'
#
loop_
_entity.id
_entity.type
_entity.pdbx_description
1 polymer ?
#
loop_
_entity_poly.entity_id
_entity_poly.type
_entity_poly.pdbx_seq_one_letter_code
_entity_poly.pdbx_strand_id
1 'polypeptide(L)'
;MPYAPKKPCRYPGCPQLTHQTYCKKHTQVMNHNYNHYQRPKTHHQRYHRGWPKIRQRYLRLHPFCEMCRSQDRFTKATEVHHVLPLEHGGTNDFKNLMALCKACHSRITAQMDDRWHQKPRVYHY
;
A
#
# COMPACT_ATOMS: atom_id res chain seq x y z
N MET A 1 33.35 11.71 9.06
CA MET A 1 32.48 12.09 10.20
C MET A 1 32.57 11.00 11.26
N PRO A 2 32.82 11.31 12.54
CA PRO A 2 32.89 10.30 13.59
C PRO A 2 31.52 9.68 13.86
N TYR A 3 31.49 8.37 14.11
CA TYR A 3 30.25 7.64 14.38
C TYR A 3 29.86 7.76 15.85
N ALA A 4 28.57 7.88 16.14
CA ALA A 4 28.09 7.94 17.51
C ALA A 4 28.43 6.62 18.26
N PRO A 5 28.83 6.70 19.55
CA PRO A 5 29.11 5.51 20.34
C PRO A 5 27.87 4.62 20.47
N LYS A 6 28.09 3.32 20.70
CA LYS A 6 26.99 2.38 20.95
C LYS A 6 26.33 2.71 22.29
N LYS A 7 25.00 2.67 22.31
CA LYS A 7 24.17 2.89 23.50
C LYS A 7 23.59 1.57 24.01
N PRO A 8 23.25 1.44 25.30
CA PRO A 8 22.59 0.25 25.82
C PRO A 8 21.24 0.01 25.15
N CYS A 9 20.89 -1.25 24.96
CA CYS A 9 19.58 -1.66 24.48
C CYS A 9 18.49 -1.22 25.46
N ARG A 10 17.41 -0.61 24.96
CA ARG A 10 16.28 -0.13 25.80
C ARG A 10 15.42 -1.26 26.41
N TYR A 11 15.69 -2.52 26.08
CA TYR A 11 14.93 -3.63 26.65
C TYR A 11 15.35 -3.87 28.11
N PRO A 12 14.41 -3.96 29.06
CA PRO A 12 14.73 -4.13 30.48
C PRO A 12 15.68 -5.31 30.73
N GLY A 13 16.78 -5.07 31.44
CA GLY A 13 17.75 -6.10 31.79
C GLY A 13 18.66 -6.58 30.64
N CYS A 14 18.64 -5.94 29.46
CA CYS A 14 19.51 -6.33 28.35
C CYS A 14 20.90 -5.66 28.44
N PRO A 15 22.00 -6.40 28.55
CA PRO A 15 23.36 -5.83 28.63
C PRO A 15 23.95 -5.44 27.27
N GLN A 16 23.24 -5.68 26.15
CA GLN A 16 23.80 -5.51 24.80
C GLN A 16 23.85 -4.04 24.37
N LEU A 17 24.96 -3.64 23.76
CA LEU A 17 25.14 -2.33 23.15
C LEU A 17 24.71 -2.32 21.68
N THR A 18 24.03 -1.26 21.24
CA THR A 18 23.47 -1.11 19.89
C THR A 18 23.58 0.35 19.43
N HIS A 19 23.58 0.58 18.12
CA HIS A 19 23.42 1.94 17.58
C HIS A 19 21.93 2.32 17.42
N GLN A 20 21.04 1.34 17.45
CA GLN A 20 19.60 1.50 17.35
C GLN A 20 18.94 1.57 18.75
N THR A 21 17.61 1.61 18.82
CA THR A 21 16.86 1.58 20.09
C THR A 21 16.97 0.24 20.81
N TYR A 22 17.02 -0.85 20.05
CA TYR A 22 17.10 -2.22 20.56
C TYR A 22 18.27 -2.97 19.90
N CYS A 23 18.76 -4.03 20.56
CA CYS A 23 19.67 -4.99 19.92
C CYS A 23 18.89 -5.86 18.93
N LYS A 24 19.58 -6.54 17.98
CA LYS A 24 18.92 -7.35 16.93
C LYS A 24 17.84 -8.30 17.48
N LYS A 25 18.12 -8.97 18.60
CA LYS A 25 17.16 -9.86 19.29
C LYS A 25 15.90 -9.12 19.72
N HIS A 26 16.05 -8.02 20.44
CA HIS A 26 14.90 -7.25 20.94
C HIS A 26 14.19 -6.43 19.86
N THR A 27 14.86 -6.06 18.78
CA THR A 27 14.20 -5.51 17.59
C THR A 27 13.20 -6.52 17.02
N GLN A 28 13.57 -7.80 16.92
CA GLN A 28 12.68 -8.85 16.43
C GLN A 28 11.47 -9.06 17.35
N VAL A 29 11.68 -9.12 18.67
CA VAL A 29 10.61 -9.24 19.67
C VAL A 29 9.65 -8.05 19.62
N MET A 30 10.19 -6.83 19.58
CA MET A 30 9.37 -5.61 19.54
C MET A 30 8.59 -5.50 18.23
N ASN A 31 9.20 -5.86 17.09
CA ASN A 31 8.51 -5.91 15.81
C ASN A 31 7.40 -6.97 15.81
N HIS A 32 7.64 -8.14 16.39
CA HIS A 32 6.62 -9.17 16.56
C HIS A 32 5.43 -8.65 17.39
N ASN A 33 5.71 -8.07 18.55
CA ASN A 33 4.67 -7.53 19.44
C ASN A 33 3.88 -6.39 18.79
N TYR A 34 4.58 -5.47 18.10
CA TYR A 34 3.94 -4.42 17.33
C TYR A 34 3.00 -5.01 16.26
N ASN A 35 3.50 -5.94 15.42
CA ASN A 35 2.70 -6.55 14.37
C ASN A 35 1.51 -7.38 14.89
N HIS A 36 1.65 -8.02 16.05
CA HIS A 36 0.62 -8.87 16.62
C HIS A 36 -0.47 -8.10 17.37
N TYR A 37 -0.08 -7.12 18.20
CA TYR A 37 -0.98 -6.46 19.15
C TYR A 37 -1.33 -5.00 18.80
N GLN A 38 -0.43 -4.27 18.14
CA GLN A 38 -0.60 -2.81 17.95
C GLN A 38 -0.92 -2.45 16.49
N ARG A 39 -0.40 -3.20 15.52
CA ARG A 39 -0.63 -2.93 14.11
C ARG A 39 -2.06 -3.32 13.76
N PRO A 40 -2.90 -2.38 13.29
CA PRO A 40 -4.24 -2.72 12.87
C PRO A 40 -4.17 -3.76 11.74
N LYS A 41 -4.92 -4.86 11.88
CA LYS A 41 -4.98 -5.96 10.88
C LYS A 41 -5.65 -5.54 9.55
N THR A 42 -6.00 -4.27 9.41
CA THR A 42 -6.76 -3.68 8.30
C THR A 42 -6.13 -3.96 6.93
N HIS A 43 -4.79 -4.03 6.85
CA HIS A 43 -4.11 -4.25 5.57
C HIS A 43 -4.37 -5.65 4.96
N HIS A 44 -4.61 -6.68 5.78
CA HIS A 44 -4.89 -8.03 5.29
C HIS A 44 -6.38 -8.30 5.04
N GLN A 45 -7.28 -7.49 5.60
CA GLN A 45 -8.73 -7.64 5.44
C GLN A 45 -9.32 -6.86 4.25
N ARG A 46 -8.64 -5.81 3.77
CA ARG A 46 -9.17 -4.97 2.69
C ARG A 46 -9.38 -5.74 1.38
N TYR A 47 -8.57 -6.78 1.11
CA TYR A 47 -8.62 -7.55 -0.12
C TYR A 47 -8.88 -9.04 0.16
N HIS A 48 -10.04 -9.53 -0.27
CA HIS A 48 -10.31 -10.94 -0.51
C HIS A 48 -9.11 -11.68 -1.18
N ARG A 49 -8.89 -12.95 -0.79
CA ARG A 49 -7.73 -13.77 -1.22
C ARG A 49 -7.55 -13.89 -2.74
N GLY A 50 -8.61 -13.64 -3.52
CA GLY A 50 -8.60 -13.68 -4.99
C GLY A 50 -7.96 -12.46 -5.67
N TRP A 51 -7.80 -11.33 -4.96
CA TRP A 51 -7.34 -10.06 -5.56
C TRP A 51 -6.03 -10.18 -6.35
N PRO A 52 -4.97 -10.85 -5.86
CA PRO A 52 -3.71 -10.94 -6.61
C PRO A 52 -3.89 -11.61 -7.99
N LYS A 53 -4.76 -12.63 -8.09
CA LYS A 53 -5.05 -13.34 -9.35
C LYS A 53 -5.82 -12.45 -10.32
N ILE A 54 -6.86 -11.77 -9.82
CA ILE A 54 -7.67 -10.83 -10.61
C ILE A 54 -6.79 -9.70 -11.14
N ARG A 55 -5.99 -9.07 -10.26
CA ARG A 55 -5.06 -7.99 -10.62
C ARG A 55 -4.08 -8.41 -11.71
N GLN A 56 -3.44 -9.56 -11.57
CA GLN A 56 -2.50 -10.07 -12.58
C GLN A 56 -3.20 -10.35 -13.92
N ARG A 57 -4.40 -10.94 -13.90
CA ARG A 57 -5.17 -11.18 -15.11
C ARG A 57 -5.55 -9.87 -15.80
N TYR A 58 -6.02 -8.88 -15.04
CA TYR A 58 -6.40 -7.58 -15.57
C TYR A 58 -5.21 -6.84 -16.21
N LEU A 59 -4.07 -6.76 -15.53
CA LEU A 59 -2.86 -6.12 -16.09
C LEU A 59 -2.31 -6.81 -17.35
N ARG A 60 -2.53 -8.12 -17.51
CA ARG A 60 -2.16 -8.82 -18.76
C ARG A 60 -3.05 -8.45 -19.93
N LEU A 61 -4.36 -8.27 -19.68
CA LEU A 61 -5.32 -7.87 -20.71
C LEU A 61 -5.23 -6.37 -21.02
N HIS A 62 -4.85 -5.57 -20.03
CA HIS A 62 -4.73 -4.11 -20.11
C HIS A 62 -3.27 -3.69 -19.82
N PRO A 63 -2.33 -3.93 -20.75
CA PRO A 63 -0.90 -3.68 -20.53
C PRO A 63 -0.52 -2.19 -20.52
N PHE A 64 -1.43 -1.30 -20.96
CA PHE A 64 -1.22 0.13 -21.05
C PHE A 64 -2.14 0.89 -20.09
N CYS A 65 -1.65 2.03 -19.60
CA CYS A 65 -2.40 2.95 -18.77
C CYS A 65 -3.58 3.52 -19.55
N GLU A 66 -4.80 3.26 -19.09
CA GLU A 66 -6.03 3.70 -19.75
C GLU A 66 -6.13 5.24 -19.78
N MET A 67 -5.64 5.89 -18.73
CA MET A 67 -5.61 7.36 -18.61
C MET A 67 -4.54 8.03 -19.49
N CYS A 68 -3.42 7.36 -19.73
CA CYS A 68 -2.45 7.89 -20.70
C CYS A 68 -2.98 7.68 -22.12
N ARG A 69 -3.64 6.54 -22.37
CA ARG A 69 -4.19 6.22 -23.69
C ARG A 69 -5.28 7.20 -24.12
N SER A 70 -6.11 7.70 -23.21
CA SER A 70 -7.08 8.77 -23.51
C SER A 70 -6.44 10.12 -23.84
N GLN A 71 -5.16 10.29 -23.53
CA GLN A 71 -4.34 11.46 -23.84
C GLN A 71 -3.35 11.19 -24.98
N ASP A 72 -3.59 10.17 -25.81
CA ASP A 72 -2.71 9.73 -26.89
C ASP A 72 -1.28 9.38 -26.46
N ARG A 73 -1.11 8.97 -25.19
CA ARG A 73 0.18 8.55 -24.62
C ARG A 73 0.19 7.06 -24.30
N PHE A 74 1.21 6.36 -24.76
CA PHE A 74 1.39 4.93 -24.45
C PHE A 74 2.37 4.77 -23.30
N THR A 75 1.84 4.47 -22.11
CA THR A 75 2.64 4.16 -20.92
C THR A 75 2.21 2.82 -20.37
N LYS A 76 3.16 1.98 -19.96
CA LYS A 76 2.88 0.66 -19.38
C LYS A 76 2.05 0.82 -18.09
N ALA A 77 0.99 0.03 -17.96
CA ALA A 77 0.25 -0.08 -16.72
C ALA A 77 1.02 -0.96 -15.72
N THR A 78 1.09 -0.49 -14.48
CA THR A 78 1.78 -1.19 -13.37
C THR A 78 0.85 -1.42 -12.19
N GLU A 79 -0.23 -0.66 -12.10
CA GLU A 79 -1.15 -0.59 -10.98
C GLU A 79 -2.59 -0.76 -11.49
N VAL A 80 -3.45 -1.32 -10.64
CA VAL A 80 -4.88 -1.46 -10.92
C VAL A 80 -5.61 -0.68 -9.86
N HIS A 81 -6.45 0.24 -10.32
CA HIS A 81 -7.26 1.11 -9.48
C HIS A 81 -8.70 0.60 -9.44
N HIS A 82 -9.34 0.72 -8.27
CA HIS A 82 -10.78 0.50 -8.14
C HIS A 82 -11.50 1.83 -8.36
N VAL A 83 -12.34 1.92 -9.40
CA VAL A 83 -13.07 3.16 -9.73
C VAL A 83 -14.00 3.57 -8.58
N LEU A 84 -14.73 2.61 -8.01
CA LEU A 84 -15.40 2.72 -6.73
C LEU A 84 -14.56 1.97 -5.67
N PRO A 85 -14.10 2.64 -4.60
CA PRO A 85 -13.35 2.00 -3.52
C PRO A 85 -14.12 0.84 -2.87
N LEU A 86 -13.40 -0.21 -2.46
CA LEU A 86 -14.00 -1.38 -1.80
C LEU A 86 -14.74 -1.03 -0.50
N GLU A 87 -14.25 -0.02 0.23
CA GLU A 87 -14.87 0.46 1.47
C GLU A 87 -16.26 1.10 1.24
N HIS A 88 -16.58 1.43 -0.02
CA HIS A 88 -17.84 2.03 -0.44
C HIS A 88 -18.68 1.10 -1.32
N GLY A 89 -18.46 -0.21 -1.24
CA GLY A 89 -19.23 -1.20 -2.01
C GLY A 89 -18.67 -1.48 -3.41
N GLY A 90 -17.45 -1.00 -3.72
CA GLY A 90 -16.73 -1.41 -4.90
C GLY A 90 -16.49 -2.93 -4.94
N THR A 91 -16.59 -3.50 -6.14
CA THR A 91 -16.27 -4.92 -6.37
C THR A 91 -14.92 -5.07 -7.08
N ASN A 92 -14.48 -6.31 -7.22
CA ASN A 92 -13.27 -6.65 -7.98
C ASN A 92 -13.61 -7.09 -9.41
N ASP A 93 -14.82 -6.77 -9.86
CA ASP A 93 -15.25 -7.02 -11.22
C ASP A 93 -14.48 -6.11 -12.17
N PHE A 94 -14.20 -6.61 -13.36
CA PHE A 94 -13.39 -5.89 -14.34
C PHE A 94 -13.98 -4.52 -14.71
N LYS A 95 -15.30 -4.36 -14.59
CA LYS A 95 -16.01 -3.09 -14.80
C LYS A 95 -15.65 -2.01 -13.78
N ASN A 96 -15.20 -2.40 -12.58
CA ASN A 96 -14.78 -1.50 -11.51
C ASN A 96 -13.26 -1.33 -11.46
N LEU A 97 -12.51 -1.90 -12.40
CA LEU A 97 -11.06 -1.85 -12.42
C LEU A 97 -10.57 -0.93 -13.54
N MET A 98 -9.42 -0.29 -13.32
CA MET A 98 -8.75 0.52 -14.31
C MET A 98 -7.24 0.29 -14.24
N ALA A 99 -6.61 0.04 -15.38
CA ALA A 99 -5.17 -0.17 -15.49
C ALA A 99 -4.46 1.18 -15.60
N LEU A 100 -3.55 1.46 -14.67
CA LEU A 100 -2.86 2.75 -14.57
C LEU A 100 -1.35 2.60 -14.44
N CYS A 101 -0.63 3.60 -14.92
CA CYS A 101 0.76 3.80 -14.55
C CYS A 101 0.82 4.42 -13.14
N LYS A 102 1.96 4.26 -12.46
CA LYS A 102 2.18 4.78 -11.11
C LYS A 102 1.88 6.28 -10.95
N ALA A 103 2.22 7.08 -11.97
CA ALA A 103 1.98 8.53 -11.95
C ALA A 103 0.48 8.86 -11.97
N CYS A 104 -0.28 8.25 -12.89
CA CYS A 104 -1.73 8.45 -12.97
C CYS A 104 -2.44 7.92 -11.72
N HIS A 105 -2.03 6.75 -11.22
CA HIS A 105 -2.60 6.17 -10.01
C HIS A 105 -2.36 7.07 -8.78
N SER A 106 -1.15 7.62 -8.63
CA SER A 106 -0.84 8.55 -7.53
C SER A 106 -1.65 9.84 -7.63
N ARG A 107 -1.81 10.39 -8.84
CA ARG A 107 -2.64 11.59 -9.09
C ARG A 107 -4.10 11.35 -8.71
N ILE A 108 -4.67 10.23 -9.14
CA ILE A 108 -6.05 9.84 -8.83
C ILE A 108 -6.23 9.66 -7.33
N THR A 109 -5.36 8.90 -6.68
CA THR A 109 -5.41 8.67 -5.22
C THR A 109 -5.35 9.99 -4.45
N ALA A 110 -4.55 10.96 -4.92
CA ALA A 110 -4.48 12.28 -4.30
C ALA A 110 -5.76 13.11 -4.51
N GLN A 111 -6.42 12.97 -5.66
CA GLN A 111 -7.69 13.66 -5.98
C GLN A 111 -8.91 13.04 -5.30
N MET A 112 -8.88 11.73 -5.04
CA MET A 112 -9.95 11.03 -4.35
C MET A 112 -10.08 11.45 -2.89
N ASP A 113 -9.01 11.98 -2.32
CA ASP A 113 -8.96 12.49 -0.94
C ASP A 113 -9.52 11.51 0.12
N ASP A 114 -9.45 10.21 -0.19
CA ASP A 114 -9.77 9.09 0.72
C ASP A 114 -8.93 9.12 2.00
N ARG A 115 -7.91 9.99 2.06
CA ARG A 115 -7.12 10.28 3.26
C ARG A 115 -7.94 10.91 4.40
N TRP A 116 -9.05 11.60 4.09
CA TRP A 116 -9.85 12.31 5.10
C TRP A 116 -11.26 11.75 5.31
N HIS A 117 -11.54 10.52 4.86
CA HIS A 117 -12.83 9.85 5.05
C HIS A 117 -14.05 10.69 4.63
N GLN A 118 -13.94 11.45 3.53
CA GLN A 118 -15.08 12.18 2.98
C GLN A 118 -16.07 11.24 2.26
N LYS A 119 -17.29 11.71 2.02
CA LYS A 119 -18.36 10.92 1.37
C LYS A 119 -17.88 10.36 0.02
N PRO A 120 -18.25 9.12 -0.32
CA PRO A 120 -17.87 8.50 -1.59
C PRO A 120 -18.28 9.38 -2.77
N ARG A 121 -17.34 9.60 -3.69
CA ARG A 121 -17.59 10.25 -4.97
C ARG A 121 -17.32 9.24 -6.07
N VAL A 122 -18.27 9.07 -6.97
CA VAL A 122 -18.02 8.34 -8.22
C VAL A 122 -17.23 9.29 -9.11
N TYR A 123 -15.95 8.98 -9.31
CA TYR A 123 -15.12 9.76 -10.22
C TYR A 123 -15.29 9.20 -11.63
N HIS A 124 -15.76 10.06 -12.53
CA HIS A 124 -15.76 9.77 -13.96
C HIS A 124 -14.43 10.26 -14.53
N TYR A 125 -13.68 9.34 -15.13
CA TYR A 125 -12.38 9.60 -15.74
C TYR A 125 -12.39 9.31 -17.23
#